data_AF-A0A940RCB4-F1
#
_entry.id   AF-A0A940RCB4-F1
#
_cell.length_a   1.000
_cell.length_b   1.000
_cell.length_c   1.000
_cell.angle_alpha   90.00
_cell.angle_beta   90.00
_cell.angle_gamma   90.00
#
_symmetry.space_group_name_H-M   'P 1'
#
loop_
_entity.id
_entity.type
_entity.pdbx_description
1 polymer ?
#
loop_
_entity_poly.entity_id
_entity_poly.type
_entity_poly.pdbx_seq_one_letter_code
_entity_poly.pdbx_strand_id
1 'polypeptide(L)' 'MKKLITAFGLLISFSLSAQTIFHYGNDSVSVQEFLKAYNKNKTNVRSEKAFRDYLNLYIASRLKIKEAREKGYDTLPQ' A
#
# COMPACT_ATOMS: atom_id res chain seq x y z
N MET A 1 -36.22 17.99 -38.89
CA MET A 1 -34.77 17.82 -38.58
C MET A 1 -34.39 18.62 -37.35
N LYS A 2 -34.59 18.10 -36.13
CA LYS A 2 -33.99 18.66 -34.92
C LYS A 2 -33.62 17.48 -34.02
N LYS A 3 -32.31 17.30 -33.84
CA LYS A 3 -31.64 16.11 -33.33
C LYS A 3 -31.95 15.95 -31.84
N LEU A 4 -32.81 14.98 -31.51
CA LEU A 4 -33.02 14.48 -30.16
C LEU A 4 -32.58 13.02 -30.17
N ILE A 5 -31.28 12.79 -30.00
CA ILE A 5 -30.76 11.48 -29.61
C ILE A 5 -30.03 11.68 -28.29
N THR A 6 -30.81 11.47 -27.25
CA THR A 6 -30.54 10.82 -25.97
C THR A 6 -29.08 10.50 -25.64
N ALA A 7 -28.71 10.94 -24.45
CA ALA A 7 -27.47 10.69 -23.73
C ALA A 7 -27.04 9.22 -23.67
N PHE A 8 -25.72 9.01 -23.76
CA PHE A 8 -25.05 7.98 -22.96
C PHE A 8 -23.64 8.48 -22.63
N GLY A 9 -23.53 9.25 -21.54
CA GLY A 9 -22.25 9.61 -20.96
C GLY A 9 -21.60 8.34 -20.43
N LEU A 10 -20.62 7.81 -21.15
CA LEU A 10 -19.81 6.69 -20.71
C LEU A 10 -18.89 7.17 -19.59
N LEU A 11 -19.37 7.14 -18.34
CA LEU A 11 -18.53 7.26 -17.16
C LEU A 11 -17.72 5.96 -17.02
N ILE A 12 -16.58 5.89 -17.72
CA ILE A 12 -15.57 4.88 -17.44
C ILE A 12 -14.95 5.24 -16.09
N SER A 13 -15.46 4.64 -15.02
CA SER A 13 -14.79 4.64 -13.73
C SER A 13 -13.50 3.84 -13.86
N PHE A 14 -12.40 4.52 -14.21
CA PHE A 14 -11.08 3.94 -14.21
C PHE A 14 -10.71 3.62 -12.76
N SER A 15 -10.78 2.33 -12.40
CA SER A 15 -10.32 1.89 -11.08
C SER A 15 -8.80 2.02 -11.06
N LEU A 16 -8.28 3.05 -10.37
CA LEU A 16 -6.86 3.19 -10.10
C LEU A 16 -6.44 2.04 -9.17
N SER A 17 -6.04 0.91 -9.75
CA SER A 17 -5.43 -0.17 -8.99
C SER A 17 -4.10 0.35 -8.43
N ALA A 18 -3.99 0.41 -7.10
CA ALA A 18 -2.75 0.82 -6.46
C ALA A 18 -1.67 -0.21 -6.79
N GLN A 19 -0.57 0.21 -7.43
CA GLN A 19 0.52 -0.69 -7.80
C GLN A 19 1.08 -1.40 -6.56
N THR A 20 1.14 -2.73 -6.59
CA THR A 20 1.82 -3.52 -5.55
C THR A 20 3.33 -3.37 -5.69
N ILE A 21 4.01 -3.11 -4.58
CA ILE A 21 5.48 -3.02 -4.53
C ILE A 21 6.13 -4.34 -4.09
N PHE A 22 5.46 -5.11 -3.21
CA PHE A 22 5.89 -6.46 -2.84
C PHE A 22 4.73 -7.28 -2.24
N HIS A 23 4.91 -8.60 -2.21
CA HIS A 23 4.04 -9.57 -1.55
C HIS A 23 4.78 -10.26 -0.39
N TYR A 24 4.04 -10.71 0.62
CA TYR A 24 4.56 -11.50 1.73
C TYR A 24 3.50 -12.50 2.18
N GLY A 25 3.65 -13.76 1.74
CA GLY A 25 2.57 -14.75 1.82
C GLY A 25 1.38 -14.34 0.96
N ASN A 26 0.17 -14.40 1.52
CA ASN A 26 -1.06 -14.02 0.83
C ASN A 26 -1.35 -12.50 0.93
N ASP A 27 -0.50 -11.76 1.63
CA ASP A 27 -0.64 -10.31 1.81
C ASP A 27 0.20 -9.55 0.78
N SER A 28 -0.22 -8.34 0.46
CA SER A 28 0.50 -7.44 -0.44
C SER A 28 0.61 -6.04 0.16
N VAL A 29 1.60 -5.28 -0.29
CA VAL A 29 1.76 -3.86 0.05
C VAL A 29 1.74 -3.05 -1.23
N SER A 30 0.91 -2.00 -1.25
CA SER A 30 0.90 -1.03 -2.35
C SER A 30 2.00 0.01 -2.22
N VAL A 31 2.43 0.57 -3.35
CA VAL A 31 3.35 1.72 -3.39
C VAL A 31 2.82 2.87 -2.53
N GLN A 32 1.52 3.13 -2.58
CA GLN A 32 0.90 4.21 -1.79
C GLN A 32 1.01 3.97 -0.28
N GLU A 33 0.74 2.74 0.18
CA GLU A 33 0.90 2.37 1.59
C GLU A 33 2.35 2.53 2.05
N PHE A 34 3.29 2.00 1.26
CA PHE A 34 4.71 2.09 1.57
C PHE A 34 5.18 3.55 1.63
N LEU A 35 4.84 4.37 0.63
CA LEU A 35 5.20 5.79 0.60
C LEU A 35 4.57 6.58 1.74
N LYS A 36 3.35 6.24 2.18
CA LYS A 36 2.72 6.86 3.36
C LYS A 36 3.53 6.56 4.63
N ALA A 37 3.97 5.31 4.82
CA ALA A 37 4.80 4.94 5.96
C ALA A 37 6.19 5.60 5.89
N TYR A 38 6.83 5.55 4.72
CA TYR A 38 8.13 6.16 4.47
C TYR A 38 8.11 7.67 4.74
N ASN A 39 7.15 8.40 4.16
CA ASN A 39 7.04 9.85 4.33
C ASN A 39 6.68 10.26 5.77
N LYS A 40 6.02 9.40 6.55
CA LYS A 40 5.73 9.66 7.97
C LYS A 40 7.01 9.63 8.81
N ASN A 41 7.97 8.77 8.46
CA ASN A 41 9.30 8.78 9.06
C ASN A 41 10.12 9.89 8.40
N LYS A 42 10.09 11.09 9.00
CA LYS A 42 10.88 12.25 8.52
C LYS A 42 12.39 11.96 8.68
N THR A 43 12.99 11.31 7.70
CA THR A 43 14.45 11.23 7.57
C THR A 43 14.91 12.38 6.69
N ASN A 44 15.71 13.29 7.23
CA ASN A 44 16.33 14.38 6.46
C ASN A 44 17.28 13.87 5.36
N VAL A 45 17.61 12.57 5.38
CA VAL A 45 18.41 11.89 4.37
C VAL A 45 17.48 11.27 3.33
N ARG A 46 17.50 11.82 2.11
CA ARG A 46 16.77 11.29 0.94
C ARG A 46 17.78 10.75 -0.07
N SER A 47 18.33 9.57 0.20
CA SER A 47 19.23 8.85 -0.73
C SER A 47 18.59 7.53 -1.16
N GLU A 48 19.00 6.99 -2.32
CA GLU A 48 18.56 5.68 -2.77
C GLU A 48 18.86 4.60 -1.73
N LYS A 49 20.04 4.67 -1.10
CA LYS A 49 20.41 3.77 -0.01
C LYS A 49 19.43 3.86 1.16
N ALA A 50 19.12 5.07 1.65
CA ALA A 50 18.18 5.27 2.74
C ALA A 50 16.78 4.74 2.40
N PHE A 51 16.34 4.92 1.15
CA PHE A 51 15.08 4.37 0.65
C PHE A 51 15.07 2.84 0.66
N ARG A 52 16.13 2.20 0.16
CA ARG A 52 16.29 0.73 0.16
C ARG A 52 16.40 0.16 1.57
N ASP A 53 17.17 0.81 2.44
CA ASP A 53 17.30 0.42 3.84
C ASP A 53 15.94 0.46 4.55
N TYR A 54 15.16 1.53 4.32
CA TYR A 54 13.81 1.63 4.86
C TYR A 54 12.86 0.58 4.26
N LEU A 55 12.96 0.29 2.96
CA LEU A 55 12.16 -0.76 2.32
C LEU A 55 12.42 -2.13 2.98
N ASN A 56 13.69 -2.48 3.21
CA ASN A 56 14.07 -3.72 3.90
C ASN A 56 13.53 -3.75 5.34
N LEU A 57 13.67 -2.64 6.08
CA LEU A 57 13.12 -2.52 7.43
C LEU A 57 11.60 -2.69 7.44
N TYR A 58 10.91 -2.09 6.48
CA TYR A 58 9.45 -2.17 6.35
C TYR A 58 9.00 -3.59 6.06
N ILE A 59 9.66 -4.29 5.13
CA ILE A 59 9.38 -5.71 4.83
C ILE A 59 9.56 -6.57 6.10
N ALA A 60 10.68 -6.41 6.81
CA ALA A 60 10.94 -7.15 8.05
C ALA A 60 9.88 -6.89 9.12
N SER A 61 9.41 -5.64 9.24
CA SER A 61 8.32 -5.26 10.15
C SER A 61 7.01 -5.96 9.78
N ARG A 62 6.62 -5.97 8.50
CA ARG A 62 5.39 -6.66 8.04
C ARG A 62 5.43 -8.15 8.31
N LEU A 63 6.58 -8.80 8.11
CA LEU A 63 6.77 -10.22 8.41
C LEU A 63 6.58 -10.51 9.91
N LYS A 64 7.19 -9.70 10.78
CA LYS A 64 7.05 -9.86 12.25
C LYS A 64 5.62 -9.63 12.73
N ILE A 65 4.92 -8.64 12.17
CA ILE A 65 3.51 -8.38 12.50
C ILE A 65 2.63 -9.56 12.06
N LYS A 66 2.89 -10.12 10.87
CA LYS A 66 2.18 -11.30 10.38
C LYS A 66 2.37 -12.49 11.34
N GLU A 67 3.62 -12.79 11.70
CA GLU A 67 3.94 -13.85 12.65
C GLU A 67 3.27 -13.63 14.02
N ALA A 68 3.28 -12.39 14.53
CA ALA A 68 2.64 -12.07 15.80
C ALA A 68 1.11 -12.29 15.78
N ARG A 69 0.45 -11.94 14.66
CA ARG A 69 -0.98 -12.21 14.44
C ARG A 69 -1.28 -13.70 14.33
N GLU A 70 -0.42 -14.45 13.64
CA GLU A 70 -0.53 -15.90 13.54
C GLU A 70 -0.39 -16.58 14.91
N LYS A 71 0.41 -15.99 15.82
CA LYS A 71 0.55 -16.41 17.22
C LYS A 71 -0.57 -15.91 18.14
N GLY A 72 -1.51 -15.10 17.65
CA GLY A 72 -2.62 -14.54 18.43
C GLY A 72 -2.19 -13.51 19.48
N TYR A 73 -1.04 -12.85 19.30
CA TYR A 73 -0.58 -11.83 20.26
C TYR A 73 -1.47 -10.57 20.29
N ASP A 74 -2.28 -10.36 19.27
CA ASP A 74 -3.28 -9.30 19.19
C ASP A 74 -4.58 -9.61 19.95
N THR A 75 -4.75 -10.81 20.51
CA THR A 75 -5.95 -11.23 21.24
C THR A 75 -5.73 -11.48 22.74
N LEU A 76 -4.55 -11.14 23.26
CA LEU A 76 -4.23 -11.28 24.68
C LEU A 76 -5.11 -10.37 25.55
N PRO A 77 -5.57 -10.85 26.73
CA PRO A 77 -6.28 -10.00 27.69
C PRO A 77 -5.36 -8.88 28.21
N GLN A 78 -5.94 -7.68 28.37
CA GLN A 78 -5.25 -6.47 28.83
C GLN A 78 -5.18 -6.36 30.34
#